data_AF-A0A183KYD7-F1
#
_entry.id   AF-A0A183KYD7-F1
#
_cell.length_a   1.000
_cell.length_b   1.000
_cell.length_c   1.000
_cell.angle_alpha   90.00
_cell.angle_beta   90.00
_cell.angle_gamma   90.00
#
_symmetry.space_group_name_H-M   'P 1'
#
loop_
_entity.id
_entity.type
_entity.pdbx_description
1 polymer ?
#
loop_
_entity_poly.entity_id
_entity_poly.type
_entity_poly.pdbx_seq_one_letter_code
_entity_poly.pdbx_strand_id
1 'polypeptide(L)'
;MEYPVDAQLRDQQTGLRKDRTCTDEVATPRIIAEQPIEWSLSPYINLTEYEKAFDSVDMRILWRHPRYYGVPEKTVKIIRN
;
A
#
# COMPACT_ATOMS: atom_id res chain seq x y z
N MET A 1 -15.38 5.19 -11.10
CA MET A 1 -14.86 6.49 -10.67
C MET A 1 -13.60 6.19 -9.88
N GLU A 2 -12.44 6.35 -10.51
CA GLU A 2 -11.14 6.23 -9.84
C GLU A 2 -10.95 7.47 -8.97
N TYR A 3 -10.54 7.27 -7.71
CA TYR A 3 -10.13 8.40 -6.89
C TYR A 3 -8.76 8.90 -7.38
N PRO A 4 -8.51 10.23 -7.45
CA PRO A 4 -7.22 10.77 -7.90
C PRO A 4 -6.01 10.23 -7.12
N VAL A 5 -6.23 9.78 -5.89
CA VAL A 5 -5.23 9.15 -5.03
C VAL A 5 -4.89 7.74 -5.52
N ASP A 6 -5.91 6.93 -5.88
CA ASP A 6 -5.72 5.54 -6.28
C ASP A 6 -4.88 5.42 -7.56
N ALA A 7 -5.09 6.32 -8.53
CA ALA A 7 -4.32 6.36 -9.78
C ALA A 7 -2.82 6.68 -9.56
N GLN A 8 -2.45 7.20 -8.39
CA GLN A 8 -1.05 7.49 -8.01
C GLN A 8 -0.41 6.39 -7.16
N LEU A 9 -1.20 5.43 -6.65
CA LEU A 9 -0.69 4.32 -5.84
C LEU A 9 -0.08 3.24 -6.73
N ARG A 10 0.92 2.54 -6.19
CA ARG A 10 1.57 1.42 -6.88
C ARG A 10 0.58 0.28 -7.12
N ASP A 11 0.71 -0.40 -8.26
CA ASP A 11 -0.16 -1.53 -8.62
C ASP A 11 -0.01 -2.74 -7.68
N GLN A 12 1.16 -2.88 -7.06
CA GLN A 12 1.45 -3.92 -6.07
C GLN A 12 0.75 -3.68 -4.72
N GLN A 13 0.30 -2.45 -4.45
CA GLN A 13 -0.46 -2.16 -3.23
C GLN A 13 -1.90 -2.65 -3.42
N THR A 14 -2.32 -3.60 -2.61
CA THR A 14 -3.66 -4.23 -2.66
C THR A 14 -4.52 -3.85 -1.47
N GLY A 15 -3.92 -3.69 -0.29
CA GLY A 15 -4.62 -3.31 0.93
C GLY A 15 -5.34 -1.96 0.79
N LEU A 16 -6.59 -1.91 1.28
CA LEU A 16 -7.46 -0.72 1.29
C LEU A 16 -7.74 -0.11 -0.10
N ARG A 17 -7.55 -0.88 -1.19
CA ARG A 17 -7.92 -0.45 -2.55
C ARG A 17 -9.22 -1.09 -3.00
N LYS A 18 -10.01 -0.31 -3.73
CA LYS A 18 -11.19 -0.82 -4.39
C LYS A 18 -10.80 -1.88 -5.43
N ASP A 19 -11.60 -2.92 -5.54
CA ASP A 19 -11.46 -3.99 -6.54
C ASP A 19 -10.16 -4.82 -6.42
N ARG A 20 -9.48 -4.75 -5.27
CA ARG A 20 -8.33 -5.59 -4.91
C ARG A 20 -8.69 -6.46 -3.69
N THR A 21 -8.24 -7.70 -3.68
CA THR A 21 -8.53 -8.66 -2.62
C THR A 21 -7.24 -9.19 -1.98
N CYS A 22 -7.36 -9.77 -0.78
CA CYS A 22 -6.26 -10.47 -0.12
C CYS A 22 -5.71 -11.62 -0.99
N THR A 23 -6.56 -12.24 -1.82
CA THR A 23 -6.12 -13.27 -2.77
C THR A 23 -5.12 -12.71 -3.77
N ASP A 24 -5.33 -11.50 -4.28
CA ASP A 24 -4.39 -10.83 -5.20
C ASP A 24 -3.05 -10.51 -4.50
N GLU A 25 -3.13 -10.16 -3.22
CA GLU A 25 -1.98 -9.84 -2.36
C GLU A 25 -1.12 -11.06 -2.04
N VAL A 26 -1.71 -12.26 -1.93
CA VAL A 26 -0.99 -13.50 -1.62
C VAL A 26 -0.56 -14.26 -2.88
N ALA A 27 -1.38 -14.23 -3.94
CA ALA A 27 -1.06 -14.93 -5.19
C ALA A 27 0.20 -14.37 -5.86
N THR A 28 0.38 -13.05 -5.84
CA THR A 28 1.50 -12.39 -6.53
C THR A 28 2.86 -12.73 -5.90
N PRO A 29 3.08 -12.57 -4.58
CA PRO A 29 4.32 -12.99 -3.93
C PRO A 29 4.58 -14.49 -4.07
N ARG A 30 3.53 -15.31 -4.08
CA ARG A 30 3.66 -16.75 -4.28
C ARG A 30 4.26 -17.07 -5.66
N ILE A 31 3.74 -16.46 -6.73
CA ILE A 31 4.29 -16.64 -8.08
C ILE A 31 5.75 -16.17 -8.13
N ILE A 32 6.06 -15.02 -7.55
CA ILE A 32 7.43 -14.46 -7.50
C ILE A 32 8.38 -15.37 -6.70
N ALA A 33 7.89 -16.02 -5.65
CA ALA A 33 8.66 -16.95 -4.83
C ALA A 33 8.89 -18.29 -5.53
N GLU A 34 7.89 -18.81 -6.24
CA GLU A 34 7.92 -20.13 -6.86
C GLU A 34 8.67 -20.14 -8.21
N GLN A 35 8.54 -19.09 -9.02
CA GLN A 35 9.15 -19.04 -10.37
C GLN A 35 10.68 -19.21 -10.38
N PRO A 36 11.47 -18.58 -9.49
CA PRO A 36 12.93 -18.78 -9.46
C PRO A 36 13.33 -20.21 -9.09
N ILE A 37 12.51 -20.91 -8.30
CA ILE A 37 12.77 -22.30 -7.89
C ILE A 37 12.73 -23.22 -9.11
N GLU A 38 11.80 -22.97 -10.05
CA GLU A 38 11.73 -23.71 -11.32
C GLU A 38 13.02 -23.57 -12.16
N TRP A 39 13.72 -22.43 -12.03
CA TRP A 39 14.99 -22.17 -12.72
C TRP A 39 16.21 -22.56 -11.89
N SER A 40 16.04 -23.38 -10.84
CA SER A 40 17.11 -23.78 -9.92
C SER A 40 17.82 -22.60 -9.24
N LEU A 41 17.14 -21.46 -9.10
CA LEU A 41 17.60 -20.34 -8.30
C LEU A 41 17.14 -20.51 -6.84
N SER A 42 17.83 -19.82 -5.93
CA SER A 42 17.47 -19.74 -4.52
C SER A 42 16.92 -18.33 -4.23
N PRO A 43 15.59 -18.13 -4.24
CA PRO A 43 15.02 -16.82 -3.95
C PRO A 43 15.11 -16.51 -2.45
N TYR A 44 15.29 -15.23 -2.12
CA TYR A 44 15.22 -14.71 -0.76
C TYR A 44 13.97 -13.84 -0.63
N ILE A 45 13.17 -14.09 0.41
CA ILE A 45 11.95 -13.34 0.70
C ILE A 45 12.14 -12.67 2.06
N ASN A 46 11.92 -11.36 2.11
CA ASN A 46 11.88 -10.63 3.36
C ASN A 46 10.43 -10.22 3.65
N LEU A 47 9.95 -10.50 4.86
CA LEU A 47 8.67 -10.04 5.37
C LEU A 47 8.95 -8.90 6.34
N THR A 48 8.36 -7.75 6.09
CA THR A 48 8.50 -6.58 6.97
C THR A 48 7.12 -6.13 7.40
N GLU A 49 6.87 -6.23 8.70
CA GLU A 49 5.65 -5.77 9.33
C GLU A 49 5.97 -4.63 10.30
N TYR A 50 5.05 -3.68 10.41
CA TYR A 50 5.15 -2.59 11.36
C TYR A 50 4.34 -2.94 12.61
N GLU A 51 5.00 -2.97 13.77
CA GLU A 51 4.29 -3.05 15.04
C GLU A 51 3.43 -1.80 15.22
N LYS A 52 2.11 -2.00 15.43
CA LYS A 52 1.14 -0.91 15.65
C LYS A 52 1.27 0.20 14.61
N ALA A 53 1.16 -0.18 13.33
CA ALA A 53 1.41 0.72 12.20
C ALA A 53 0.63 2.04 12.28
N PHE A 54 -0.61 2.02 12.78
CA PHE A 54 -1.42 3.24 12.90
C PHE A 54 -1.05 4.11 14.11
N ASP A 55 -0.59 3.51 15.21
CA ASP A 55 -0.18 4.24 16.42
C ASP A 55 1.20 4.89 16.25
N SER A 56 2.04 4.33 15.38
CA SER A 56 3.45 4.75 15.19
C SER A 56 3.67 5.82 14.12
N VAL A 57 2.63 6.20 13.36
CA VAL A 57 2.76 7.20 12.29
C VAL A 57 2.96 8.61 12.86
N ASP A 58 3.98 9.34 12.38
CA ASP A 58 4.13 10.77 12.70
C ASP A 58 2.96 11.57 12.09
N MET A 59 2.12 12.13 12.96
CA MET A 59 0.93 12.91 12.57
C MET A 59 1.26 14.12 11.69
N ARG A 60 2.43 14.74 11.82
CA ARG A 60 2.84 15.85 10.94
C ARG A 60 3.05 15.37 9.52
N ILE A 61 3.63 14.18 9.38
CA ILE A 61 3.85 13.52 8.09
C ILE A 61 2.51 13.07 7.51
N LEU A 62 1.64 12.46 8.32
CA LEU A 62 0.32 12.01 7.90
C LEU A 62 -0.49 13.15 7.26
N TRP A 63 -0.56 14.33 7.87
CA TRP A 63 -1.36 15.44 7.34
C TRP A 63 -0.77 16.14 6.10
N ARG A 64 0.50 15.89 5.78
CA ARG A 64 1.13 16.37 4.55
C ARG A 64 0.80 15.48 3.35
N HIS A 65 0.60 14.19 3.56
CA HIS A 65 0.43 13.21 2.48
C HIS A 65 -0.85 13.39 1.65
N PRO A 66 -2.06 13.59 2.22
CA PRO A 66 -3.27 13.81 1.44
C PRO A 66 -3.15 14.99 0.49
N ARG A 67 -2.47 16.07 0.92
CA ARG A 67 -2.25 17.27 0.10
C ARG A 67 -1.34 16.98 -1.09
N TYR A 68 -0.31 16.15 -0.89
CA TYR A 68 0.58 15.69 -1.95
C TYR A 68 -0.19 14.91 -3.02
N TYR A 69 -1.12 14.05 -2.62
CA TYR A 69 -1.98 13.29 -3.54
C TYR A 69 -3.17 14.10 -4.10
N GLY A 70 -3.23 15.41 -3.88
CA GLY A 70 -4.25 16.28 -4.47
C GLY A 70 -5.58 16.34 -3.71
N VAL A 71 -5.64 15.82 -2.49
CA VAL A 71 -6.84 15.95 -1.64
C VAL A 71 -7.01 17.41 -1.21
N PRO A 72 -8.18 18.04 -1.48
CA PRO A 72 -8.42 19.45 -1.14
C PRO A 72 -8.23 19.74 0.35
N GLU A 73 -7.66 20.92 0.66
CA GLU A 73 -7.36 21.31 2.05
C GLU A 73 -8.61 21.32 2.95
N LYS A 74 -9.77 21.69 2.40
CA LYS A 74 -11.05 21.64 3.11
C LYS A 74 -11.37 20.23 3.63
N THR A 75 -11.09 19.19 2.85
CA THR A 75 -11.31 17.80 3.22
C THR A 75 -10.31 17.36 4.27
N VAL A 76 -9.04 17.73 4.12
CA VAL A 76 -7.99 17.45 5.12
C VAL A 76 -8.31 18.09 6.47
N LYS A 77 -8.86 19.31 6.47
CA LYS A 77 -9.30 20.00 7.71
C LYS A 77 -10.46 19.29 8.40
N ILE A 78 -11.39 18.70 7.66
CA ILE A 78 -12.51 17.92 8.22
C ILE A 78 -12.01 16.63 8.88
N ILE A 79 -11.09 15.90 8.25
CA ILE A 79 -10.59 14.62 8.76
C ILE A 79 -9.68 14.79 9.98
N ARG A 80 -8.98 15.93 10.06
CA ARG A 80 -8.05 16.23 11.17
C ARG A 80 -8.75 16.66 12.46
N ASN A 81 -9.96 17.21 12.36
CA ASN A 81 -10.75 17.72 13.48
C ASN A 81 -11.58 16.62 14.12
#